data_AF-A0A3C0QUM5-F1
#
_entry.id   AF-A0A3C0QUM5-F1
#
_cell.length_a   1.000
_cell.length_b   1.000
_cell.length_c   1.000
_cell.angle_alpha   90.00
_cell.angle_beta   90.00
_cell.angle_gamma   90.00
#
_symmetry.space_group_name_H-M   'P 1'
#
loop_
_entity.id
_entity.type
_entity.pdbx_description
1 polymer ?
#
loop_
_entity_poly.entity_id
_entity_poly.type
_entity_poly.pdbx_seq_one_letter_code
_entity_poly.pdbx_strand_id
1 'polypeptide(L)'
;MMEANDALYKKLTGKSYLKNRVYKAALEVFQDLKAEAASVMEQTQKRLDQEGFDLKIEYKDKDLRELELVFASDMLVISMHSNVFEFSRVHDVKKTPYVVADPERSFCGMIT
;
A
#
# COMPACT_ATOMS: atom_id res chain seq x y z
N MET A 1 -32.07 4.60 24.71
CA MET A 1 -30.60 4.68 24.88
C MET A 1 -29.89 3.37 24.51
N MET A 2 -30.38 2.19 24.91
CA MET A 2 -29.75 0.89 24.56
C MET A 2 -29.70 0.61 23.05
N GLU A 3 -30.80 0.86 22.31
CA GLU A 3 -30.84 0.60 20.86
C GLU A 3 -29.93 1.50 20.02
N ALA A 4 -29.72 2.75 20.43
CA ALA A 4 -28.83 3.68 19.74
C ALA A 4 -27.35 3.25 19.87
N ASN A 5 -26.99 2.67 21.02
CA ASN A 5 -25.65 2.12 21.27
C ASN A 5 -25.40 0.85 20.44
N ASP A 6 -26.39 -0.02 20.30
CA ASP A 6 -26.29 -1.24 19.47
C ASP A 6 -26.17 -0.92 17.98
N ALA A 7 -26.89 0.09 17.48
CA ALA A 7 -26.79 0.54 16.10
C ALA A 7 -25.41 1.15 15.78
N LEU A 8 -24.84 1.92 16.72
CA LEU A 8 -23.49 2.46 16.61
C LEU A 8 -22.46 1.33 16.61
N TYR A 9 -22.58 0.38 17.54
CA TYR A 9 -21.71 -0.78 17.63
C TYR A 9 -21.70 -1.57 16.32
N LYS A 10 -22.86 -1.91 15.77
CA LYS A 10 -22.98 -2.60 14.47
C LYS A 10 -22.32 -1.86 13.31
N LYS A 11 -22.40 -0.52 13.27
CA LYS A 11 -21.73 0.29 12.24
C LYS A 11 -20.20 0.27 12.39
N LEU A 12 -19.71 0.32 13.64
CA LEU A 12 -18.28 0.25 13.94
C LEU A 12 -17.70 -1.16 13.68
N THR A 13 -18.45 -2.22 13.99
CA THR A 13 -18.00 -3.60 13.78
C THR A 13 -18.21 -4.11 12.36
N GLY A 14 -19.06 -3.45 11.56
CA GLY A 14 -19.29 -3.80 10.15
C GLY A 14 -18.23 -3.19 9.22
N LYS A 15 -18.65 -2.27 8.35
CA LYS A 15 -17.81 -1.72 7.26
C LYS A 15 -16.51 -1.07 7.76
N SER A 16 -16.50 -0.50 8.97
CA SER A 16 -15.29 0.09 9.55
C SER A 16 -14.24 -0.96 9.92
N TYR A 17 -14.65 -2.14 10.40
CA TYR A 17 -13.75 -3.26 10.66
C TYR A 17 -13.08 -3.75 9.37
N LEU A 18 -13.87 -3.97 8.32
CA LEU A 18 -13.35 -4.37 7.00
C LEU A 18 -12.33 -3.35 6.47
N LYS A 19 -12.67 -2.06 6.49
CA LYS A 19 -11.76 -1.00 6.05
C LYS A 19 -10.47 -0.97 6.87
N ASN A 20 -10.54 -1.16 8.18
CA ASN A 20 -9.35 -1.22 9.03
C ASN A 20 -8.46 -2.40 8.65
N ARG A 21 -9.06 -3.58 8.40
CA ARG A 21 -8.33 -4.78 7.96
C ARG A 21 -7.62 -4.56 6.62
N VAL A 22 -8.32 -3.97 5.64
CA VAL A 22 -7.73 -3.68 4.32
C VAL A 22 -6.61 -2.63 4.43
N TYR A 23 -6.81 -1.59 5.23
CA TYR A 23 -5.77 -0.59 5.51
C TYR A 23 -4.50 -1.24 6.11
N LYS A 24 -4.66 -2.10 7.12
CA LYS A 24 -3.53 -2.79 7.76
C LYS A 24 -2.79 -3.69 6.79
N ALA A 25 -3.51 -4.45 5.96
CA ALA A 25 -2.90 -5.30 4.94
C ALA A 25 -2.12 -4.49 3.90
N ALA A 26 -2.67 -3.35 3.44
CA ALA A 26 -1.95 -2.47 2.52
C ALA A 26 -0.72 -1.83 3.17
N LEU A 27 -0.79 -1.50 4.47
CA LEU A 27 0.34 -0.96 5.21
C LEU A 27 1.46 -1.99 5.37
N GLU A 28 1.11 -3.24 5.69
CA GLU A 28 2.05 -4.37 5.79
C GLU A 28 2.80 -4.56 4.46
N VAL A 29 2.06 -4.68 3.35
CA VAL A 29 2.65 -4.78 2.00
C VAL A 29 3.53 -3.57 1.67
N PHE A 30 3.15 -2.37 2.09
CA PHE A 30 3.96 -1.17 1.86
C PHE A 30 5.25 -1.17 2.70
N GLN A 31 5.24 -1.70 3.93
CA GLN A 31 6.47 -1.88 4.70
C GLN A 31 7.41 -2.92 4.07
N ASP A 32 6.85 -4.01 3.53
CA ASP A 32 7.64 -5.00 2.79
C ASP A 32 8.26 -4.37 1.54
N LEU A 33 7.49 -3.57 0.79
CA LEU A 33 7.98 -2.82 -0.36
C LEU A 33 9.13 -1.88 -0.01
N LYS A 34 9.04 -1.17 1.13
CA LYS A 34 10.13 -0.31 1.61
C LYS A 34 11.41 -1.08 1.89
N ALA A 35 11.30 -2.20 2.59
CA ALA A 35 12.44 -3.03 2.92
C ALA A 35 13.12 -3.56 1.65
N GLU A 36 12.33 -4.03 0.68
CA GLU A 36 12.85 -4.51 -0.60
C GLU A 36 13.47 -3.36 -1.42
N ALA A 37 12.82 -2.20 -1.49
CA ALA A 37 13.35 -1.03 -2.18
C ALA A 37 14.69 -0.59 -1.59
N ALA A 38 14.83 -0.52 -0.27
CA ALA A 38 16.09 -0.21 0.39
C ALA A 38 17.19 -1.22 0.03
N SER A 39 16.87 -2.52 0.06
CA SER A 39 17.78 -3.61 -0.33
C SER A 39 18.24 -3.48 -1.78
N VAL A 40 17.32 -3.22 -2.72
CA VAL A 40 17.63 -3.03 -4.14
C VAL A 40 18.52 -1.81 -4.35
N MET A 41 18.25 -0.69 -3.67
CA MET A 41 19.07 0.52 -3.78
C MET A 41 20.49 0.30 -3.24
N GLU A 42 20.63 -0.39 -2.10
CA GLU A 42 21.95 -0.72 -1.54
C GLU A 42 22.75 -1.62 -2.48
N GLN A 43 22.14 -2.68 -2.99
CA GLN A 43 22.80 -3.60 -3.92
C GLN A 43 23.20 -2.90 -5.22
N THR A 44 22.34 -2.01 -5.72
CA THR A 44 22.60 -1.24 -6.94
C THR A 44 23.74 -0.26 -6.73
N GLN A 45 23.79 0.48 -5.62
CA GLN A 45 24.90 1.39 -5.32
C GLN A 45 26.22 0.64 -5.22
N LYS A 46 26.26 -0.50 -4.51
CA LYS A 46 27.46 -1.35 -4.42
C LYS A 46 27.97 -1.78 -5.80
N ARG A 47 27.06 -2.12 -6.70
CA ARG A 47 27.41 -2.51 -8.07
C ARG A 47 27.97 -1.34 -8.89
N LEU A 48 27.35 -0.16 -8.78
CA LEU A 48 27.84 1.05 -9.43
C LEU A 48 29.27 1.39 -8.98
N ASP A 49 29.52 1.30 -7.68
CA ASP A 49 30.84 1.54 -7.08
C ASP A 49 31.89 0.53 -7.59
N GLN A 50 31.52 -0.75 -7.69
CA GLN A 50 32.39 -1.82 -8.20
C GLN A 50 32.74 -1.66 -9.68
N GLU A 51 31.78 -1.21 -10.48
CA GLU A 51 31.94 -0.98 -11.92
C GLU A 51 32.60 0.39 -12.21
N GLY A 52 32.85 1.21 -11.19
CA GLY A 52 33.56 2.49 -11.30
C GLY A 52 32.70 3.64 -11.84
N PHE A 53 31.37 3.53 -11.75
CA PHE A 53 30.46 4.61 -12.13
C PHE A 53 30.41 5.69 -11.06
N ASP A 54 30.59 6.95 -11.44
CA ASP A 54 30.35 8.11 -10.59
C ASP A 54 28.86 8.48 -10.58
N LEU A 55 28.03 7.53 -10.12
CA LEU A 55 26.59 7.66 -10.03
C LEU A 55 26.14 7.36 -8.60
N LYS A 56 25.44 8.33 -8.00
CA LYS A 56 24.86 8.17 -6.66
C LYS A 56 23.35 8.03 -6.74
N ILE A 57 22.84 7.03 -6.03
CA ILE A 57 21.42 6.79 -5.84
C ILE A 57 21.09 6.83 -4.34
N GLU A 58 19.86 7.21 -3.98
CA GLU A 58 19.48 7.40 -2.58
C GLU A 58 18.10 6.79 -2.30
N TYR A 59 18.00 6.00 -1.23
CA TYR A 59 16.73 5.60 -0.62
C TYR A 59 16.42 6.55 0.54
N LYS A 60 15.17 7.06 0.59
CA LYS A 60 14.68 7.91 1.68
C LYS A 60 13.36 7.37 2.20
N ASP A 61 13.36 6.91 3.43
CA ASP A 61 12.13 6.63 4.17
C ASP A 61 11.57 7.95 4.73
N LYS A 62 10.46 8.45 4.16
CA LYS A 62 9.92 9.78 4.49
C LYS A 62 8.97 9.73 5.68
N ASP A 63 7.99 8.84 5.61
CA ASP A 63 7.03 8.62 6.69
C ASP A 63 6.44 7.20 6.60
N LEU A 64 5.52 6.83 7.50
CA LEU A 64 4.89 5.51 7.52
C LEU A 64 4.35 5.01 6.15
N ARG A 65 3.96 5.93 5.26
CA ARG A 65 3.23 5.68 4.01
C ARG A 65 3.90 6.31 2.79
N GLU A 66 5.14 6.77 2.89
CA GLU A 66 5.87 7.37 1.77
C GLU A 66 7.34 6.97 1.78
N LEU A 67 7.87 6.69 0.60
CA LEU A 67 9.30 6.52 0.34
C LEU A 67 9.70 7.25 -0.95
N GLU A 68 10.97 7.69 -1.01
CA GLU A 68 11.54 8.29 -2.21
C GLU A 68 12.80 7.51 -2.61
N LEU A 69 12.92 7.24 -3.90
CA LEU A 69 14.12 6.70 -4.53
C LEU A 69 14.67 7.76 -5.48
N VAL A 70 15.91 8.19 -5.27
CA VAL A 70 16.58 9.18 -6.12
C VAL A 70 17.59 8.46 -6.99
N PHE A 71 17.53 8.72 -8.30
CA PHE A 71 18.41 8.18 -9.32
C PHE A 71 19.06 9.34 -10.08
N ALA A 72 20.22 9.82 -9.61
CA ALA A 72 20.84 11.06 -10.12
C ALA A 72 19.86 12.24 -10.24
N SER A 73 19.38 12.55 -11.45
CA SER A 73 18.47 13.66 -11.72
C SER A 73 16.99 13.32 -11.52
N ASP A 74 16.66 12.03 -11.46
CA ASP A 74 15.28 11.56 -11.37
C ASP A 74 14.92 11.13 -9.95
N MET A 75 13.63 11.21 -9.62
CA MET A 75 13.09 10.77 -8.34
C MET A 75 11.80 9.98 -8.59
N LEU A 76 11.74 8.79 -7.98
CA LEU A 76 10.52 8.00 -7.86
C LEU A 76 10.00 8.15 -6.45
N VAL A 77 8.79 8.69 -6.32
CA VAL A 77 8.06 8.77 -5.04
C VAL A 77 7.00 7.68 -5.07
N ILE A 78 6.97 6.85 -4.02
CA ILE A 78 5.93 5.84 -3.85
C ILE A 78 5.18 6.14 -2.56
N SER A 79 3.86 6.26 -2.65
CA SER A 79 3.00 6.63 -1.53
C SER A 79 1.84 5.65 -1.37
N MET A 80 1.44 5.39 -0.13
CA MET A 80 0.29 4.57 0.24
C MET A 80 -0.86 5.44 0.74
N HIS A 81 -2.03 5.32 0.11
CA HIS A 81 -3.23 6.04 0.54
C HIS A 81 -3.86 5.40 1.78
N SER A 82 -4.24 6.20 2.78
CA SER A 82 -5.00 5.73 3.94
C SER A 82 -6.44 5.32 3.62
N ASN A 83 -6.95 5.74 2.45
CA ASN A 83 -8.31 5.41 2.04
C ASN A 83 -8.38 3.98 1.52
N VAL A 84 -9.47 3.31 1.88
CA VAL A 84 -9.85 2.02 1.30
C VAL A 84 -10.84 2.27 0.18
N PHE A 85 -10.50 1.73 -0.98
CA PHE A 85 -11.28 1.84 -2.20
C PHE A 85 -12.08 0.56 -2.44
N GLU A 86 -13.11 0.67 -3.27
CA GLU A 86 -13.86 -0.47 -3.78
C GLU A 86 -13.89 -0.35 -5.29
N PHE A 87 -13.63 -1.43 -6.01
CA PHE A 87 -13.77 -1.41 -7.47
C PHE A 87 -15.22 -1.08 -7.87
N SER A 88 -15.36 -0.31 -8.95
CA SER A 88 -16.67 0.00 -9.52
C SER A 88 -17.48 -1.27 -9.79
N ARG A 89 -18.80 -1.20 -9.65
CA ARG A 89 -19.71 -2.35 -9.85
C ARG A 89 -19.62 -2.95 -11.25
N VAL A 90 -19.22 -2.16 -12.24
CA VAL A 90 -19.06 -2.59 -13.63
C VAL A 90 -17.64 -3.08 -13.96
N HIS A 91 -16.70 -2.97 -13.02
CA HIS A 91 -15.31 -3.35 -13.24
C HIS A 91 -15.16 -4.87 -13.34
N ASP A 92 -14.38 -5.37 -14.31
CA ASP A 92 -14.29 -6.81 -14.58
C ASP A 92 -13.76 -7.64 -13.40
N VAL A 93 -12.98 -7.02 -12.50
CA VAL A 93 -12.54 -7.69 -11.26
C VAL A 93 -13.72 -8.22 -10.43
N LYS A 94 -14.89 -7.57 -10.50
CA LYS A 94 -16.12 -8.01 -9.81
C LYS A 94 -16.65 -9.34 -10.34
N LYS A 95 -16.29 -9.74 -11.56
CA LYS A 95 -16.70 -11.01 -12.20
C LYS A 95 -15.74 -12.15 -11.88
N THR A 96 -14.60 -11.86 -11.27
CA THR A 96 -13.61 -12.91 -10.94
C THR A 96 -14.19 -13.88 -9.90
N PRO A 97 -13.90 -15.19 -9.99
CA PRO A 97 -14.34 -16.16 -8.98
C PRO A 97 -13.93 -15.76 -7.55
N TYR A 98 -12.78 -15.10 -7.41
CA TYR A 98 -12.26 -14.59 -6.15
C TYR A 98 -13.21 -13.60 -5.46
N VAL A 99 -13.73 -12.62 -6.21
CA VAL A 99 -14.65 -11.59 -5.70
C VAL A 99 -16.09 -12.06 -5.69
N VAL A 100 -16.50 -12.93 -6.63
CA VAL A 100 -17.86 -13.52 -6.63
C VAL A 100 -18.07 -14.39 -5.40
N ALA A 101 -17.03 -15.12 -4.94
CA ALA A 101 -17.11 -15.93 -3.73
C ALA A 101 -17.28 -15.10 -2.46
N ASP A 102 -16.79 -13.85 -2.45
CA ASP A 102 -16.86 -12.94 -1.30
C ASP A 102 -16.75 -11.48 -1.78
N PRO A 103 -17.87 -10.74 -1.85
CA PRO A 103 -17.90 -9.36 -2.34
C PRO A 103 -17.01 -8.39 -1.55
N GLU A 104 -16.67 -8.69 -0.30
CA GLU A 104 -15.78 -7.85 0.52
C GLU A 104 -14.34 -7.86 -0.03
N ARG A 105 -13.97 -8.85 -0.83
CA ARG A 105 -12.67 -8.91 -1.51
C ARG A 105 -12.52 -7.92 -2.67
N SER A 106 -13.58 -7.16 -2.97
CA SER A 106 -13.50 -6.04 -3.90
C SER A 106 -12.98 -4.74 -3.28
N PHE A 107 -12.77 -4.72 -1.96
CA PHE A 107 -12.13 -3.60 -1.28
C PHE A 107 -10.61 -3.75 -1.31
N CYS A 108 -9.90 -2.67 -1.61
CA CYS A 108 -8.44 -2.65 -1.72
C CYS A 108 -7.84 -1.37 -1.12
N GLY A 109 -6.58 -1.47 -0.67
CA GLY A 109 -5.73 -0.31 -0.47
C GLY A 109 -5.10 0.13 -1.79
N MET A 110 -4.47 1.30 -1.80
CA MET A 110 -3.84 1.86 -2.99
C MET A 110 -2.43 2.33 -2.64
N ILE A 111 -1.47 1.87 -3.43
CA ILE A 111 -0.07 2.30 -3.43
C ILE A 111 0.18 2.85 -4.84
N THR A 112 0.74 4.05 -4.93
CA THR A 112 0.98 4.80 -6.18
C THR A 112 2.41 5.24 -6.28
#